data_AF-A0A315Y3Q6-F1
#
_entry.id   AF-A0A315Y3Q6-F1
#
_cell.length_a   1.000
_cell.length_b   1.000
_cell.length_c   1.000
_cell.angle_alpha   90.00
_cell.angle_beta   90.00
_cell.angle_gamma   90.00
#
_symmetry.space_group_name_H-M   'P 1'
#
loop_
_entity.id
_entity.type
_entity.pdbx_description
1 polymer ?
#
loop_
_entity_poly.entity_id
_entity_poly.type
_entity_poly.pdbx_seq_one_letter_code
_entity_poly.pdbx_strand_id
1 'polypeptide(L)'
;MFGIVKRIKHEVIDRTLYMEIFGDNKVAYRVLSGRMSVFGDEVITYGIEVLDHRSGEKECIPDFSRNIEDAVCFAESLINEKSRPRQLYSKALDFLRVYI
;
A
#
# COMPACT_ATOMS: atom_id res chain seq x y z
N MET A 1 15.77 30.58 12.22
CA MET A 1 16.19 29.39 12.98
C MET A 1 15.64 28.18 12.24
N PHE A 2 16.44 27.54 11.38
CA PHE A 2 16.00 26.35 10.64
C PHE A 2 16.26 25.13 11.54
N GLY A 3 15.20 24.62 12.16
CA GLY A 3 15.27 23.39 12.95
C GLY A 3 15.65 22.22 12.03
N ILE A 4 16.68 21.48 12.42
CA ILE A 4 17.00 20.20 11.78
C ILE A 4 15.85 19.25 12.12
N VAL A 5 14.92 19.05 11.18
CA VAL A 5 13.93 17.99 11.28
C VAL A 5 14.68 16.68 11.05
N LYS A 6 14.95 15.96 12.14
CA LYS A 6 15.50 14.60 12.07
C LYS A 6 14.47 13.73 11.34
N ARG A 7 14.73 13.38 10.08
CA ARG A 7 13.86 12.49 9.30
C ARG A 7 13.93 11.11 9.95
N ILE A 8 12.96 10.80 10.81
CA ILE A 8 12.78 9.44 11.33
C ILE A 8 12.36 8.60 10.12
N LYS A 9 13.25 7.72 9.66
CA LYS A 9 12.95 6.75 8.61
C LYS A 9 12.00 5.72 9.21
N HIS A 10 10.72 5.82 8.87
CA HIS A 10 9.77 4.74 9.11
C HIS A 10 9.95 3.75 7.97
N GLU A 11 10.61 2.63 8.25
CA GLU A 11 10.86 1.57 7.28
C GLU A 11 10.03 0.35 7.67
N VAL A 12 9.32 -0.21 6.69
CA VAL A 12 8.53 -1.43 6.88
C VAL A 12 9.46 -2.63 6.70
N ILE A 13 9.70 -3.32 7.81
CA ILE A 13 10.48 -4.55 7.94
C ILE A 13 9.55 -5.75 7.73
N ASP A 14 10.09 -6.83 7.15
CA ASP A 14 9.44 -8.14 6.98
C ASP A 14 8.05 -8.08 6.30
N ARG A 15 8.05 -7.76 5.01
CA ARG A 15 6.83 -7.77 4.20
C ARG A 15 6.46 -9.21 3.81
N THR A 16 5.28 -9.64 4.24
CA THR A 16 4.68 -10.92 3.90
C THR A 16 3.46 -10.68 3.02
N LEU A 17 3.28 -11.47 1.96
CA LEU A 17 2.08 -11.41 1.13
C LEU A 17 0.90 -11.94 1.93
N TYR A 18 -0.07 -11.08 2.23
CA TYR A 18 -1.28 -11.47 2.93
C TYR A 18 -2.35 -11.97 1.95
N MET A 19 -2.56 -11.24 0.86
CA MET A 19 -3.53 -11.57 -0.17
C MET A 19 -3.02 -11.13 -1.54
N GLU A 20 -3.32 -11.92 -2.57
CA GLU A 20 -3.10 -11.56 -3.97
C GLU A 20 -4.37 -11.83 -4.76
N ILE A 21 -4.80 -10.84 -5.55
CA ILE A 21 -5.94 -10.93 -6.45
C ILE A 21 -5.44 -10.64 -7.86
N PHE A 22 -5.75 -11.52 -8.80
CA PHE A 22 -5.35 -11.38 -10.19
C PHE A 22 -6.51 -10.85 -11.04
N GLY A 23 -6.36 -9.65 -11.59
CA GLY A 23 -7.37 -9.01 -12.45
C GLY A 23 -7.33 -9.50 -13.90
N ASP A 24 -8.46 -9.38 -14.59
CA ASP A 24 -8.60 -9.70 -16.02
C ASP A 24 -7.73 -8.81 -16.94
N ASN A 25 -7.37 -7.62 -16.45
CA ASN A 25 -6.43 -6.69 -17.07
C ASN A 25 -4.96 -7.20 -17.02
N LYS A 26 -4.69 -8.36 -16.41
CA LYS A 26 -3.35 -8.93 -16.13
C LYS A 26 -2.55 -8.12 -15.12
N VAL A 27 -3.23 -7.45 -14.21
CA VAL A 27 -2.62 -6.76 -13.06
C VAL A 27 -2.88 -7.58 -11.81
N ALA A 28 -1.83 -7.82 -11.02
CA ALA A 28 -1.93 -8.40 -9.69
C ALA A 28 -2.04 -7.29 -8.65
N TYR A 29 -3.04 -7.41 -7.77
CA TYR A 29 -3.29 -6.52 -6.64
C TYR A 29 -2.96 -7.29 -5.35
N ARG A 30 -2.00 -6.79 -4.58
CA ARG A 30 -1.44 -7.50 -3.43
C ARG A 30 -1.62 -6.68 -2.16
N VAL A 31 -2.13 -7.32 -1.13
CA VAL A 31 -2.09 -6.82 0.24
C VAL A 31 -0.89 -7.44 0.93
N LEU A 32 -0.04 -6.59 1.49
CA LEU A 32 1.18 -6.98 2.21
C LEU A 32 0.96 -6.73 3.70
N SER A 33 1.34 -7.66 4.56
CA SER A 33 1.50 -7.40 5.99
C SER A 33 2.98 -7.09 6.25
N GLY A 34 3.26 -6.06 7.04
CA GLY A 34 4.61 -5.71 7.45
C GLY A 34 4.63 -5.26 8.90
N ARG A 35 5.85 -5.15 9.45
CA ARG A 35 6.09 -4.53 10.76
C ARG A 35 6.87 -3.26 10.56
N MET A 36 6.57 -2.24 11.34
CA MET A 36 7.33 -0.98 11.33
C MET A 36 7.64 -0.58 12.77
N SER A 37 8.83 -0.05 13.00
CA SER A 37 9.19 0.54 14.29
C SER A 37 8.79 2.01 14.30
N VAL A 38 7.90 2.38 15.22
CA VAL A 38 7.40 3.75 15.39
C VAL A 38 7.67 4.17 16.82
N PHE A 39 8.55 5.15 17.01
CA PHE A 39 8.97 5.65 18.34
C PHE A 39 9.51 4.56 19.30
N GLY A 40 10.03 3.45 18.77
CA GLY A 40 10.55 2.33 19.56
C GLY A 40 9.57 1.17 19.73
N ASP A 41 8.30 1.34 19.37
CA ASP A 41 7.29 0.28 19.40
C ASP A 41 7.18 -0.41 18.03
N GLU A 42 7.06 -1.74 18.03
CA GLU A 42 6.69 -2.48 16.83
C GLU A 42 5.18 -2.39 16.60
N VAL A 43 4.80 -1.89 15.42
CA VAL A 43 3.40 -1.89 14.98
C VAL A 43 3.25 -2.65 13.67
N ILE A 44 2.14 -3.37 13.55
CA ILE A 44 1.76 -4.02 12.30
C ILE A 44 1.18 -2.98 11.36
N THR A 45 1.55 -3.07 10.09
CA THR A 45 1.02 -2.23 9.01
C THR A 45 0.71 -3.07 7.80
N TYR A 46 -0.25 -2.61 7.01
CA TYR A 46 -0.70 -3.27 5.80
C TYR A 46 -0.43 -2.37 4.61
N GLY A 47 0.32 -2.91 3.65
CA GLY A 47 0.70 -2.26 2.41
C GLY A 47 -0.06 -2.80 1.22
N ILE A 48 0.04 -2.08 0.10
CA ILE A 48 -0.60 -2.39 -1.16
C ILE A 48 0.46 -2.38 -2.25
N GLU A 49 0.50 -3.43 -3.05
CA GLU A 49 1.37 -3.55 -4.21
C GLU A 49 0.52 -3.86 -5.45
N VAL A 50 0.83 -3.19 -6.55
CA VAL A 50 0.16 -3.37 -7.84
C VAL A 50 1.22 -3.69 -8.88
N LEU A 51 1.08 -4.82 -9.56
CA LEU A 51 2.03 -5.33 -10.55
C LEU A 51 1.32 -5.61 -11.87
N ASP A 52 1.72 -4.94 -12.95
CA ASP A 52 1.25 -5.24 -14.31
C ASP A 52 2.15 -6.30 -14.95
N HIS A 53 1.61 -7.50 -15.20
CA HIS A 53 2.35 -8.61 -15.78
C HIS A 53 2.65 -8.45 -17.28
N ARG A 54 2.03 -7.47 -17.97
CA ARG A 54 2.32 -7.20 -19.39
C ARG A 54 3.54 -6.30 -19.55
N SER A 55 3.60 -5.25 -18.74
CA SER A 55 4.65 -4.23 -18.82
C SER A 55 5.80 -4.46 -17.83
N GLY A 56 5.57 -5.27 -16.78
CA GLY A 56 6.48 -5.40 -15.64
C GLY A 56 6.44 -4.22 -14.68
N GLU A 57 5.55 -3.24 -14.92
CA GLU A 57 5.42 -2.06 -14.09
C GLU A 57 4.87 -2.43 -12.70
N LYS A 58 5.44 -1.82 -11.67
CA LYS A 58 5.11 -2.12 -10.28
C LYS A 58 5.15 -0.88 -9.44
N GLU A 59 4.15 -0.72 -8.58
CA GLU A 59 4.11 0.32 -7.55
C GLU A 59 3.69 -0.28 -6.22
N CYS A 60 4.16 0.32 -5.12
CA CYS A 60 3.93 -0.20 -3.78
C CYS A 60 3.84 0.92 -2.74
N ILE A 61 2.77 0.89 -1.94
CA ILE A 61 2.62 1.68 -0.71
C ILE A 61 2.77 0.71 0.46
N PRO A 62 3.93 0.65 1.13
CA PRO A 62 4.25 -0.42 2.09
C PRO A 62 3.54 -0.29 3.44
N ASP A 63 3.06 0.90 3.79
CA ASP A 63 2.47 1.27 5.07
C ASP A 63 1.10 1.96 4.90
N PHE A 64 0.28 1.46 3.98
CA PHE A 64 -1.00 2.08 3.59
C PHE A 64 -1.99 2.27 4.74
N SER A 65 -2.23 1.25 5.57
CA SER A 65 -3.11 1.34 6.75
C SER A 65 -2.66 0.43 7.88
N ARG A 66 -3.00 0.79 9.12
CA ARG A 66 -2.87 -0.10 10.29
C ARG A 66 -4.05 -1.06 10.45
N ASN A 67 -5.13 -0.84 9.71
CA ASN A 67 -6.29 -1.73 9.67
C ASN A 67 -6.24 -2.57 8.39
N ILE A 68 -6.35 -3.89 8.55
CA ILE A 68 -6.38 -4.83 7.44
C ILE A 68 -7.62 -4.67 6.56
N GLU A 69 -8.77 -4.34 7.16
CA GLU A 69 -10.03 -4.19 6.44
C GLU A 69 -9.96 -3.02 5.44
N ASP A 70 -9.34 -1.91 5.84
CA ASP A 70 -9.12 -0.76 4.95
C ASP A 70 -8.23 -1.13 3.77
N ALA A 71 -7.15 -1.89 4.02
CA ALA A 71 -6.23 -2.34 2.98
C ALA A 71 -6.91 -3.31 2.00
N VAL A 72 -7.73 -4.24 2.51
CA VAL A 72 -8.53 -5.15 1.69
C VAL A 72 -9.57 -4.38 0.88
N CYS A 73 -10.34 -3.49 1.51
CA CYS A 73 -11.35 -2.68 0.84
C CYS A 73 -10.73 -1.81 -0.28
N PHE A 74 -9.56 -1.22 -0.03
CA PHE A 74 -8.85 -0.48 -1.06
C PHE A 74 -8.36 -1.40 -2.20
N ALA A 75 -7.83 -2.59 -1.91
CA ALA A 75 -7.46 -3.55 -2.94
C ALA A 75 -8.65 -3.97 -3.82
N GLU A 76 -9.83 -4.16 -3.21
CA GLU A 76 -11.09 -4.42 -3.91
C GLU A 76 -11.50 -3.24 -4.82
N SER A 77 -11.33 -2.00 -4.36
CA SER A 77 -11.59 -0.83 -5.19
C SER A 77 -10.68 -0.76 -6.42
N LEU A 78 -9.39 -1.08 -6.25
CA LEU A 78 -8.42 -1.07 -7.35
C LEU A 78 -8.74 -2.10 -8.43
N ILE A 79 -9.16 -3.31 -8.05
CA ILE A 79 -9.54 -4.35 -9.01
C ILE A 79 -10.85 -4.00 -9.73
N ASN A 80 -11.85 -3.48 -9.01
CA ASN A 80 -13.12 -3.08 -9.59
C ASN A 80 -12.95 -1.99 -10.66
N GLU A 81 -12.03 -1.06 -10.42
CA GLU A 81 -11.70 0.02 -11.35
C GLU A 81 -10.65 -0.37 -12.41
N LYS A 82 -10.12 -1.60 -12.34
CA LYS A 82 -9.02 -2.09 -13.19
C LYS A 82 -7.81 -1.17 -13.18
N SER A 83 -7.52 -0.59 -12.02
CA SER A 83 -6.45 0.40 -11.81
C SER A 83 -5.08 -0.18 -12.16
N ARG A 84 -4.23 0.61 -12.79
CA ARG A 84 -2.84 0.25 -13.13
C ARG A 84 -1.86 0.75 -12.07
N PRO A 85 -0.61 0.21 -12.02
CA PRO A 85 0.39 0.61 -11.03
C PRO A 85 0.58 2.14 -10.91
N ARG A 86 0.69 2.86 -12.05
CA ARG A 86 0.83 4.34 -12.06
C ARG A 86 -0.25 5.11 -11.33
N GLN A 87 -1.44 4.50 -11.17
CA GLN A 87 -2.60 5.13 -10.57
C GLN A 87 -2.68 4.85 -9.05
N LEU A 88 -1.80 4.01 -8.51
CA LEU A 88 -1.87 3.56 -7.11
C LEU A 88 -1.93 4.73 -6.13
N TYR A 89 -1.01 5.68 -6.23
CA TYR A 89 -0.95 6.83 -5.32
C TYR A 89 -2.14 7.78 -5.46
N SER A 90 -2.59 8.07 -6.69
CA SER A 90 -3.77 8.91 -6.89
C SER A 90 -5.02 8.25 -6.32
N LYS A 91 -5.18 6.93 -6.52
CA LYS A 91 -6.29 6.16 -5.97
C LYS A 91 -6.24 6.07 -4.45
N ALA A 92 -5.06 5.92 -3.87
CA ALA A 92 -4.88 5.95 -2.42
C ALA A 92 -5.30 7.31 -1.83
N LEU A 93 -4.92 8.41 -2.47
CA LEU A 93 -5.35 9.76 -2.05
C LEU A 93 -6.87 9.93 -2.14
N ASP A 94 -7.49 9.46 -3.23
CA ASP A 94 -8.94 9.53 -3.40
C ASP A 94 -9.67 8.66 -2.36
N PHE A 95 -9.15 7.47 -2.06
CA PHE A 95 -9.69 6.60 -1.02
C PHE A 95 -9.64 7.29 0.34
N LEU A 96 -8.47 7.80 0.75
CA LEU A 96 -8.30 8.46 2.05
C LEU A 96 -9.15 9.73 2.20
N ARG A 97 -9.46 10.44 1.11
CA ARG A 97 -10.33 11.62 1.13
C ARG A 97 -11.77 11.33 1.51
N VAL A 98 -12.27 10.13 1.24
CA VAL A 98 -13.65 9.74 1.57
C VAL A 98 -13.80 9.40 3.06
N TYR A 99 -12.69 9.11 3.74
CA TYR A 99 -12.65 8.70 5.15
C TYR A 99 -12.18 9.80 6.13
N ILE A 100 -11.99 11.05 5.68
CA ILE A 100 -11.69 12.24 6.50
C ILE A 100 -12.88 13.19 6.47
#